data_AF-J2SPP9-F1
#
_entry.id   AF-J2SPP9-F1
#
_cell.length_a   1.000
_cell.length_b   1.000
_cell.length_c   1.000
_cell.angle_alpha   90.00
_cell.angle_beta   90.00
_cell.angle_gamma   90.00
#
_symmetry.space_group_name_H-M   'P 1'
#
loop_
_entity.id
_entity.type
_entity.pdbx_description
1 polymer ?
#
loop_
_entity_poly.entity_id
_entity_poly.type
_entity_poly.pdbx_seq_one_letter_code
_entity_poly.pdbx_strand_id
1 'polypeptide(L)'
;MRNTVYTITSCVSVIVAIFLIYDLIMELNHGMSVFEIDLIPFLTALIIVANGVMASLLLLGKIKPRRPLLIFQILVVIPTCLLLYDIAFNSTVSCT
;
A
#
# COMPACT_ATOMS: atom_id res chain seq x y z
N MET A 1 16.62 8.68 19.24
CA MET A 1 15.24 9.18 19.10
C MET A 1 14.63 8.60 17.84
N ARG A 2 13.57 7.80 17.97
CA ARG A 2 12.80 7.28 16.84
C ARG A 2 12.00 8.46 16.30
N ASN A 3 12.36 8.96 15.12
CA ASN A 3 11.70 10.12 14.54
C ASN A 3 10.20 9.80 14.33
N THR A 4 9.33 10.54 15.00
CA THR A 4 7.87 10.32 15.02
C THR A 4 7.29 10.20 13.61
N VAL A 5 7.84 10.98 12.66
CA VAL A 5 7.46 10.94 11.25
C VAL A 5 7.67 9.55 10.64
N TYR A 6 8.81 8.89 10.88
CA TYR A 6 9.05 7.53 10.37
C TYR A 6 8.06 6.53 10.91
N THR A 7 7.74 6.63 12.20
CA THR A 7 6.78 5.72 12.83
C THR A 7 5.40 5.90 12.19
N ILE A 8 4.93 7.14 12.06
CA ILE A 8 3.63 7.43 11.43
C ILE A 8 3.60 6.95 9.98
N THR A 9 4.58 7.36 9.16
CA THR A 9 4.63 6.98 7.73
C THR A 9 4.72 5.48 7.54
N SER A 10 5.49 4.78 8.38
CA SER A 10 5.58 3.32 8.33
C SER A 10 4.26 2.65 8.76
N CYS A 11 3.60 3.15 9.80
CA CYS A 11 2.28 2.64 10.18
C CYS A 11 1.25 2.83 9.06
N VAL A 12 1.20 4.01 8.45
CA VAL A 12 0.30 4.29 7.31
C VAL A 12 0.63 3.37 6.13
N SER A 13 1.92 3.18 5.80
CA SER A 13 2.34 2.25 4.74
C SER A 13 1.87 0.81 4.97
N VAL A 14 1.93 0.34 6.22
CA VAL A 14 1.44 -1.00 6.59
C VAL A 14 -0.08 -1.08 6.44
N ILE A 15 -0.82 -0.09 6.94
CA ILE A 15 -2.29 -0.05 6.83
C ILE A 15 -2.72 -0.08 5.37
N VAL A 16 -2.10 0.78 4.54
CA VAL A 16 -2.39 0.86 3.10
C VAL A 16 -2.11 -0.47 2.39
N ALA A 17 -0.99 -1.13 2.71
CA ALA A 17 -0.69 -2.45 2.14
C ALA A 17 -1.72 -3.51 2.54
N ILE A 18 -2.20 -3.49 3.80
CA ILE A 18 -3.24 -4.43 4.27
C ILE A 18 -4.55 -4.19 3.51
N PHE A 19 -4.96 -2.93 3.35
CA PHE A 19 -6.18 -2.59 2.59
C PHE A 19 -6.11 -3.12 1.15
N LEU A 20 -4.99 -2.88 0.47
CA LEU A 20 -4.83 -3.33 -0.92
C LEU A 20 -4.78 -4.87 -1.04
N ILE A 21 -4.15 -5.56 -0.09
CA ILE A 21 -4.15 -7.03 -0.05
C ILE A 21 -5.58 -7.55 0.16
N TYR A 22 -6.34 -6.94 1.07
CA TYR A 22 -7.72 -7.32 1.32
C TYR A 22 -8.59 -7.15 0.07
N ASP A 23 -8.46 -6.01 -0.61
CA ASP A 23 -9.16 -5.71 -1.86
C ASP A 23 -8.82 -6.74 -2.95
N LEU A 24 -7.53 -7.05 -3.12
CA LEU A 24 -7.07 -8.07 -4.06
C LEU A 24 -7.64 -9.46 -3.74
N ILE A 25 -7.69 -9.85 -2.45
CA ILE A 25 -8.30 -11.13 -2.03
C ILE A 25 -9.80 -11.14 -2.36
N MET A 26 -10.49 -10.02 -2.16
CA MET A 26 -11.91 -9.91 -2.48
C MET A 26 -12.16 -10.08 -3.98
N GLU A 27 -11.36 -9.43 -4.82
CA GLU A 27 -11.48 -9.51 -6.28
C GLU A 27 -11.20 -10.93 -6.80
N LEU A 28 -10.18 -11.59 -6.26
CA LEU A 28 -9.86 -12.98 -6.59
C LEU A 28 -10.98 -13.95 -6.16
N ASN A 29 -11.64 -13.69 -5.02
CA ASN A 29 -12.78 -14.48 -4.58
C ASN A 29 -14.03 -14.29 -5.47
N HIS A 30 -14.14 -13.17 -6.19
CA HIS A 30 -15.22 -12.93 -7.16
C HIS A 30 -14.95 -13.58 -8.53
N GLY A 31 -13.86 -14.36 -8.66
CA GLY A 31 -13.58 -15.18 -9.83
C GLY A 31 -12.59 -14.56 -10.81
N MET A 32 -11.98 -13.41 -10.49
CA MET A 32 -10.88 -12.87 -11.28
C MET A 32 -9.61 -13.71 -11.05
N SER A 33 -8.91 -14.06 -12.12
CA SER A 33 -7.61 -14.74 -12.02
C SER A 33 -6.48 -13.72 -11.80
N VAL A 34 -5.45 -14.07 -11.02
CA VAL A 34 -4.23 -13.24 -10.87
C VAL A 34 -3.56 -12.97 -12.23
N PHE A 35 -3.73 -13.89 -13.19
CA PHE A 35 -3.17 -13.78 -14.54
C PHE A 35 -3.98 -12.88 -15.47
N GLU A 36 -5.19 -12.49 -15.07
CA GLU A 36 -6.03 -11.53 -15.80
C GLU A 36 -5.75 -10.09 -15.38
N ILE A 37 -4.95 -9.89 -14.33
CA ILE A 37 -4.52 -8.56 -13.87
C ILE A 37 -3.49 -8.01 -14.86
N ASP A 38 -3.78 -6.83 -15.40
CA ASP A 38 -2.83 -6.11 -16.25
C ASP A 38 -1.49 -5.91 -15.54
N LEU A 39 -0.41 -5.89 -16.33
CA LEU A 39 0.96 -5.81 -15.82
C LEU A 39 1.20 -4.58 -14.94
N ILE A 40 0.61 -3.43 -15.29
CA ILE A 40 0.81 -2.16 -14.56
C ILE A 40 0.15 -2.21 -13.17
N PRO A 41 -1.14 -2.56 -13.02
CA PRO A 41 -1.76 -2.79 -11.71
C PRO A 41 -1.02 -3.83 -10.88
N PHE A 42 -0.60 -4.93 -11.50
CA PHE A 42 0.15 -5.98 -10.79
C PHE A 42 1.49 -5.47 -10.23
N LEU A 43 2.28 -4.75 -11.03
CA LEU A 43 3.53 -4.14 -10.58
C LEU A 43 3.30 -3.11 -9.47
N THR A 44 2.22 -2.34 -9.58
CA THR A 44 1.86 -1.32 -8.58
C THR A 44 1.51 -1.97 -7.25
N ALA A 45 0.68 -3.02 -7.26
CA ALA A 45 0.36 -3.81 -6.08
C ALA A 45 1.62 -4.40 -5.43
N LEU A 46 2.54 -4.94 -6.24
CA LEU A 46 3.79 -5.51 -5.74
C LEU A 46 4.69 -4.47 -5.06
N ILE A 47 4.79 -3.26 -5.63
CA ILE A 47 5.54 -2.13 -5.03
C ILE A 47 4.93 -1.74 -3.67
N ILE A 48 3.61 -1.68 -3.58
CA ILE A 48 2.89 -1.29 -2.36
C ILE A 48 3.08 -2.33 -1.26
N VAL A 49 2.95 -3.63 -1.60
CA VAL A 49 3.19 -4.72 -0.65
C VAL A 49 4.65 -4.73 -0.19
N ALA A 50 5.61 -4.58 -1.11
CA ALA A 50 7.03 -4.48 -0.76
C ALA A 50 7.31 -3.30 0.17
N ASN A 51 6.67 -2.14 -0.05
CA ASN A 51 6.76 -0.99 0.83
C ASN A 51 6.17 -1.27 2.23
N GLY A 52 5.04 -1.99 2.31
CA GLY A 52 4.45 -2.44 3.57
C GLY A 52 5.36 -3.40 4.37
N VAL A 53 6.02 -4.34 3.69
CA VAL A 53 7.02 -5.24 4.31
C VAL A 53 8.22 -4.44 4.82
N MET A 54 8.77 -3.54 3.99
CA MET A 54 9.88 -2.66 4.39
C MET A 54 9.50 -1.79 5.60
N ALA A 55 8.30 -1.24 5.61
CA ALA A 55 7.77 -0.46 6.72
C ALA A 55 7.66 -1.28 8.02
N SER A 56 7.17 -2.51 7.92
CA SER A 56 7.11 -3.45 9.06
C SER A 56 8.50 -3.72 9.62
N LEU A 57 9.49 -3.98 8.76
CA LEU A 57 10.88 -4.22 9.17
C LEU A 57 11.53 -2.98 9.81
N LEU A 58 11.18 -1.77 9.35
CA LEU A 58 11.57 -0.51 9.99
C LEU A 58 10.92 -0.36 11.39
N LEU A 59 9.64 -0.70 11.54
CA LEU A 59 8.93 -0.62 12.82
C LEU A 59 9.49 -1.60 13.86
N LEU A 60 9.89 -2.79 13.42
CA LEU A 60 10.56 -3.84 14.20
C LEU A 60 12.02 -3.51 14.54
N GLY A 61 12.58 -2.43 13.99
CA GLY A 61 13.98 -2.04 14.19
C GLY A 61 15.00 -2.95 13.50
N LYS A 62 14.55 -3.84 12.60
CA LYS A 62 15.42 -4.73 11.80
C LYS A 62 16.20 -3.94 10.74
N ILE A 63 15.64 -2.83 10.27
CA ILE A 63 16.28 -1.92 9.31
C ILE A 63 16.51 -0.57 9.99
N LYS A 64 17.68 0.04 9.74
CA LYS A 64 17.98 1.38 10.24
C LYS A 64 17.21 2.44 9.43
N PRO A 65 16.54 3.40 10.07
CA PRO A 65 15.85 4.47 9.35
C PRO A 65 16.86 5.32 8.58
N ARG A 66 16.62 5.51 7.29
CA ARG A 66 17.42 6.36 6.39
C ARG A 66 16.49 7.31 5.63
N ARG A 67 16.91 8.57 5.48
CA ARG A 67 16.16 9.61 4.73
C ARG A 67 15.59 9.13 3.39
N PRO A 68 16.35 8.44 2.52
CA PRO A 68 15.81 7.94 1.25
C PRO A 68 14.65 6.93 1.42
N LEU A 69 14.66 6.11 2.48
CA LEU A 69 13.57 5.15 2.73
C LEU A 69 12.27 5.87 3.10
N LEU A 70 12.35 6.98 3.85
CA LEU A 70 11.18 7.79 4.16
C LEU A 70 10.60 8.45 2.91
N ILE A 71 11.47 9.01 2.06
CA ILE A 71 11.05 9.65 0.80
C ILE A 71 10.35 8.61 -0.08
N PHE A 72 10.94 7.41 -0.20
CA PHE A 72 10.33 6.31 -0.94
C PHE A 72 8.97 5.91 -0.36
N GLN A 73 8.85 5.73 0.95
CA GLN A 73 7.57 5.42 1.60
C GLN A 73 6.51 6.48 1.28
N ILE A 74 6.84 7.77 1.40
CA ILE A 74 5.90 8.86 1.11
C ILE A 74 5.48 8.84 -0.36
N LEU A 75 6.44 8.63 -1.27
CA LEU A 75 6.20 8.59 -2.71
C LEU A 75 5.29 7.42 -3.11
N VAL A 76 5.33 6.30 -2.37
CA VAL A 76 4.41 5.16 -2.58
C VAL A 76 3.06 5.41 -1.90
N VAL A 77 3.04 5.93 -0.67
CA VAL A 77 1.81 6.12 0.11
C VAL A 77 0.87 7.12 -0.55
N ILE A 78 1.36 8.28 -1.01
CA ILE A 78 0.50 9.33 -1.59
C ILE A 78 -0.35 8.81 -2.77
N PRO A 79 0.24 8.25 -3.86
CA PRO A 79 -0.55 7.76 -4.98
C PRO A 79 -1.43 6.57 -4.59
N THR A 80 -0.99 5.73 -3.65
CA THR A 80 -1.81 4.60 -3.20
C THR A 80 -3.04 5.06 -2.42
N CYS A 81 -2.90 6.08 -1.57
CA CYS A 81 -4.05 6.66 -0.88
C CYS A 81 -5.04 7.31 -1.87
N LEU A 82 -4.55 7.91 -2.96
CA LEU A 82 -5.41 8.43 -4.03
C LEU A 82 -6.15 7.30 -4.77
N LEU A 83 -5.46 6.20 -5.10
CA LEU A 83 -6.08 5.03 -5.71
C LEU A 83 -7.13 4.40 -4.80
N LEU A 84 -6.83 4.21 -3.51
CA LEU A 84 -7.79 3.67 -2.54
C LEU A 84 -8.99 4.60 -2.34
N TYR A 85 -8.78 5.92 -2.38
CA TYR A 85 -9.87 6.88 -2.35
C TYR A 85 -10.79 6.71 -3.56
N ASP A 86 -10.24 6.56 -4.76
CA ASP A 86 -11.01 6.34 -5.99
C ASP A 86 -11.79 5.02 -5.92
N ILE A 87 -11.13 3.92 -5.52
CA ILE A 87 -11.79 2.61 -5.38
C ILE A 87 -12.92 2.67 -4.34
N ALA A 88 -12.70 3.30 -3.19
CA ALA A 88 -13.69 3.34 -2.11
C ALA A 88 -14.86 4.31 -2.36
N PHE A 89 -14.58 5.50 -2.90
CA PHE A 89 -15.59 6.57 -3.07
C PHE A 89 -16.20 6.62 -4.47
N ASN A 90 -15.46 6.36 -5.54
CA ASN A 90 -16.03 6.43 -6.89
C ASN A 90 -16.89 5.20 -7.19
N SER A 91 -16.52 4.01 -6.69
CA SER A 91 -17.33 2.79 -6.83
C SER A 91 -18.66 2.86 -6.05
N THR A 92 -18.73 3.64 -4.97
CA THR A 92 -19.96 3.81 -4.18
C THR A 92 -20.92 4.85 -4.76
N VAL A 93 -20.44 5.84 -5.52
CA VAL A 93 -21.28 6.87 -6.16
C VAL A 93 -21.89 6.40 -7.48
N SER A 94 -21.29 5.42 -8.17
CA SER A 94 -21.86 4.82 -9.39
C SER A 94 -23.05 3.88 -9.16
N CYS A 95 -23.39 3.57 -7.90
CA CYS A 95 -24.57 2.79 -7.51
C CYS A 95 -25.74 3.65 -7.01
N THR A 96 -25.82 4.93 -7.41
CA THR A 96 -26.99 5.80 -7.19
C THR A 96 -27.57 6.33 -8.47
#